data_AF-A0A7Y4Y5E0-F1
#
_entry.id   AF-A0A7Y4Y5E0-F1
#
_cell.length_a   1.000
_cell.length_b   1.000
_cell.length_c   1.000
_cell.angle_alpha   90.00
_cell.angle_beta   90.00
_cell.angle_gamma   90.00
#
_symmetry.space_group_name_H-M   'P 1'
#
loop_
_entity.id
_entity.type
_entity.pdbx_description
1 polymer ?
#
loop_
_entity_poly.entity_id
_entity_poly.type
_entity_poly.pdbx_seq_one_letter_code
_entity_poly.pdbx_strand_id
1 'polypeptide(L)'
;MNDSNASILPTVAAHIYPRGGLDILSRDEVARLRDASAGGMHDLLRRCALAVLTSGSASDDPRAAAELYPDFDIQVLQQDRGVRIDLVNAPAMAFVDGEIIRGVAELLFAVVRDLAYTAIELRENTGSRDLATSEGITDAVFGLLRNARILHPIDPNLVVCWGGHSINRDEYLYTKQVGYELGLRGLDICTGCGPGAMKGPMKGATIAHAKQRHRRMRYIGITEPGIIAAESPNPIVNHLVIMPDIEKRLEAFVRMGHGIIVFPGGVGTAEEILYLLGILLREENASLPFPLILTGPAASAPYFEQIDKFLRLTLGEVATSRYEIIVNDPEKVSKRMATGIRKVREYRIAEKDSFFFNWSLEIPLAFQQPFIPTHEAMAALDLHHGRKPHELAADLRRAFSGIVAGNVKEDGLRRIEEYGPFKIHGDTDMMQSLDALLRAFVEQRRMKISGSYRPCYEVIA
;
A
#
# COMPACT_ATOMS: atom_id res chain seq x y z
N MET A 1 29.86 14.66 -35.05
CA MET A 1 28.39 14.62 -34.93
C MET A 1 28.03 13.18 -34.63
N ASN A 2 27.96 12.83 -33.34
CA ASN A 2 27.42 11.54 -32.92
C ASN A 2 25.97 11.80 -32.55
N ASP A 3 25.05 11.39 -33.43
CA ASP A 3 23.63 11.33 -33.11
C ASP A 3 23.43 10.32 -31.97
N SER A 4 23.30 10.85 -30.75
CA SER A 4 22.64 10.14 -29.66
C SER A 4 21.15 10.07 -29.99
N ASN A 5 20.78 9.11 -30.85
CA ASN A 5 19.40 8.65 -30.97
C ASN A 5 19.01 7.97 -29.64
N ALA A 6 18.75 8.78 -28.61
CA ALA A 6 17.90 8.38 -27.51
C ALA A 6 16.55 8.06 -28.16
N SER A 7 16.23 6.77 -28.27
CA SER A 7 14.93 6.30 -28.76
C SER A 7 13.84 7.00 -27.95
N ILE A 8 13.24 8.06 -28.50
CA ILE A 8 12.12 8.77 -27.87
C ILE A 8 10.99 7.75 -27.74
N LEU A 9 10.66 7.36 -26.51
CA LEU A 9 9.54 6.47 -26.25
C LEU A 9 8.25 7.10 -26.79
N PRO A 10 7.31 6.31 -27.30
CA PRO A 10 6.09 6.86 -27.89
C PRO A 10 5.26 7.58 -26.84
N THR A 11 4.81 8.79 -27.18
CA THR A 11 3.96 9.64 -26.33
C THR A 11 2.70 10.08 -27.05
N VAL A 12 1.68 10.47 -26.27
CA VAL A 12 0.38 10.94 -26.74
C VAL A 12 -0.03 12.18 -25.95
N ALA A 13 -0.57 13.19 -26.63
CA ALA A 13 -1.27 14.30 -25.97
C ALA A 13 -2.77 14.00 -25.94
N ALA A 14 -3.43 14.28 -24.82
CA ALA A 14 -4.83 13.92 -24.65
C ALA A 14 -5.58 14.88 -23.74
N HIS A 15 -6.89 15.02 -23.99
CA HIS A 15 -7.83 15.72 -23.13
C HIS A 15 -8.77 14.71 -22.50
N ILE A 16 -8.77 14.65 -21.17
CA ILE A 16 -9.57 13.69 -20.41
C ILE A 16 -10.66 14.45 -19.66
N TYR A 17 -11.89 13.97 -19.81
CA TYR A 17 -13.06 14.49 -19.12
C TYR A 17 -13.56 13.47 -18.11
N PRO A 18 -14.07 13.91 -16.95
CA PRO A 18 -14.62 13.02 -15.95
C PRO A 18 -15.86 12.32 -16.48
N ARG A 19 -16.06 11.07 -16.04
CA ARG A 19 -17.25 10.28 -16.37
C ARG A 19 -17.84 9.70 -15.09
N GLY A 20 -18.66 10.49 -14.40
CA GLY A 20 -19.37 10.08 -13.19
C GLY A 20 -19.65 11.26 -12.25
N GLY A 21 -20.34 11.01 -11.14
CA GLY A 21 -20.63 12.03 -10.13
C GLY A 21 -19.45 12.36 -9.20
N LEU A 22 -18.25 11.85 -9.48
CA LEU A 22 -17.07 11.86 -8.61
C LEU A 22 -16.21 13.12 -8.74
N ASP A 23 -16.46 13.97 -9.74
CA ASP A 23 -15.44 14.92 -10.20
C ASP A 23 -15.98 16.35 -10.34
N ILE A 24 -16.73 16.79 -9.34
CA ILE A 24 -17.06 18.22 -9.19
C ILE A 24 -16.12 18.76 -8.12
N LEU A 25 -14.95 19.23 -8.56
CA LEU A 25 -14.10 20.11 -7.74
C LEU A 25 -14.67 21.53 -7.82
N SER A 26 -14.70 22.21 -6.68
CA SER A 26 -15.01 23.62 -6.56
C SER A 26 -13.95 24.48 -7.25
N ARG A 27 -14.28 25.75 -7.52
CA ARG A 27 -13.32 26.73 -8.05
C ARG A 27 -12.10 26.89 -7.12
N ASP A 28 -12.33 26.85 -5.82
CA ASP A 28 -11.27 27.01 -4.82
C ASP A 28 -10.35 25.79 -4.77
N GLU A 29 -10.88 24.57 -4.92
CA GLU A 29 -10.09 23.34 -4.98
C GLU A 29 -9.17 23.31 -6.20
N VAL A 30 -9.69 23.69 -7.37
CA VAL A 30 -8.89 23.77 -8.60
C VAL A 30 -7.88 24.93 -8.54
N ALA A 31 -8.29 26.10 -8.04
CA ALA A 31 -7.40 27.24 -7.87
C ALA A 31 -6.24 26.90 -6.94
N ARG A 32 -6.49 26.21 -5.82
CA ARG A 32 -5.43 25.79 -4.89
C ARG A 32 -4.51 24.74 -5.48
N LEU A 33 -5.01 23.78 -6.27
CA LEU A 33 -4.13 22.88 -7.05
C LEU A 33 -3.21 23.66 -7.98
N ARG A 34 -3.72 24.73 -8.61
CA ARG A 34 -2.97 25.57 -9.56
C ARG A 34 -2.02 26.56 -8.86
N ASP A 35 -2.41 27.17 -7.75
CA ASP A 35 -1.61 28.15 -7.02
C ASP A 35 -0.53 27.44 -6.17
N ALA A 36 -0.79 26.20 -5.74
CA ALA A 36 0.20 25.33 -5.10
C ALA A 36 1.29 24.82 -6.08
N SER A 37 1.23 25.19 -7.37
CA SER A 37 2.34 24.99 -8.32
C SER A 37 3.61 25.72 -7.87
N ALA A 38 3.50 26.82 -7.13
CA ALA A 38 4.64 27.49 -6.51
C ALA A 38 5.21 26.73 -5.28
N GLY A 39 4.48 25.75 -4.75
CA GLY A 39 4.79 25.00 -3.53
C GLY A 39 5.00 23.49 -3.72
N GLY A 40 5.37 23.06 -4.94
CA GLY A 40 5.72 21.65 -5.25
C GLY A 40 4.54 20.71 -5.50
N MET A 41 3.28 21.19 -5.42
CA MET A 41 2.09 20.35 -5.63
C MET A 41 1.96 19.88 -7.09
N HIS A 42 2.34 20.74 -8.04
CA HIS A 42 2.34 20.38 -9.45
C HIS A 42 3.33 19.23 -9.73
N ASP A 43 4.54 19.28 -9.17
CA ASP A 43 5.50 18.19 -9.29
C ASP A 43 4.99 16.89 -8.65
N LEU A 44 4.34 16.98 -7.49
CA LEU A 44 3.73 15.84 -6.83
C LEU A 44 2.63 15.21 -7.69
N LEU A 45 1.75 16.03 -8.25
CA LEU A 45 0.70 15.60 -9.18
C LEU A 45 1.30 14.95 -10.42
N ARG A 46 2.31 15.58 -11.03
CA ARG A 46 3.04 15.07 -12.20
C ARG A 46 3.64 13.70 -11.90
N ARG A 47 4.33 13.52 -10.77
CA ARG A 47 4.92 12.23 -10.37
C ARG A 47 3.86 11.15 -10.17
N CYS A 48 2.78 11.45 -9.43
CA CYS A 48 1.70 10.49 -9.18
C CYS A 48 0.96 10.12 -10.48
N ALA A 49 0.68 11.08 -11.35
CA ALA A 49 0.04 10.84 -12.64
C ALA A 49 0.94 10.01 -13.56
N LEU A 50 2.24 10.29 -13.61
CA LEU A 50 3.20 9.52 -14.39
C LEU A 50 3.29 8.07 -13.93
N ALA A 51 3.26 7.82 -12.62
CA ALA A 51 3.20 6.47 -12.06
C ALA A 51 1.94 5.71 -12.53
N VAL A 52 0.76 6.36 -12.50
CA VAL A 52 -0.48 5.78 -13.01
C VAL A 52 -0.41 5.47 -14.52
N LEU A 53 0.18 6.37 -15.31
CA LEU A 53 0.31 6.23 -16.77
C LEU A 53 1.34 5.17 -17.20
N THR A 54 2.32 4.88 -16.35
CA THR A 54 3.38 3.89 -16.60
C THR A 54 3.10 2.54 -15.95
N SER A 55 1.87 2.32 -15.49
CA SER A 55 1.45 1.07 -14.87
C SER A 55 1.72 -0.14 -15.78
N GLY A 56 2.43 -1.13 -15.23
CA GLY A 56 2.87 -2.31 -15.98
C GLY A 56 4.31 -2.23 -16.50
N SER A 57 5.03 -1.14 -16.23
CA SER A 57 6.49 -1.12 -16.37
C SER A 57 7.13 -2.19 -15.47
N ALA A 58 8.30 -2.70 -15.88
CA ALA A 58 9.03 -3.75 -15.17
C ALA A 58 10.09 -3.20 -14.20
N SER A 59 10.01 -1.91 -13.85
CA SER A 59 10.96 -1.22 -12.96
C SER A 59 10.31 -0.92 -11.62
N ASP A 60 11.07 -1.10 -10.55
CA ASP A 60 10.75 -0.64 -9.19
C ASP A 60 11.66 0.53 -8.73
N ASP A 61 12.48 1.09 -9.63
CA ASP A 61 13.17 2.36 -9.36
C ASP A 61 12.19 3.52 -9.51
N PRO A 62 11.95 4.32 -8.46
CA PRO A 62 11.00 5.45 -8.50
C PRO A 62 11.39 6.56 -9.50
N ARG A 63 12.66 6.63 -9.91
CA ARG A 63 13.19 7.63 -10.85
C ARG A 63 13.02 7.21 -12.31
N ALA A 64 12.94 5.91 -12.59
CA ALA A 64 12.98 5.38 -13.95
C ALA A 64 11.91 5.96 -14.87
N ALA A 65 10.67 6.11 -14.39
CA ALA A 65 9.60 6.68 -15.19
C ALA A 65 9.86 8.16 -15.54
N ALA A 66 10.39 8.94 -14.60
CA ALA A 66 10.70 10.35 -14.82
C ALA A 66 11.87 10.55 -15.80
N GLU A 67 12.87 9.67 -15.77
CA GLU A 67 13.99 9.67 -16.73
C GLU A 67 13.56 9.29 -18.14
N LEU A 68 12.60 8.37 -18.27
CA LEU A 68 12.05 7.93 -19.55
C LEU A 68 11.09 8.95 -20.19
N TYR A 69 10.43 9.78 -19.37
CA TYR A 69 9.46 10.77 -19.81
C TYR A 69 9.74 12.14 -19.17
N PRO A 70 10.89 12.78 -19.48
CA PRO A 70 11.26 14.06 -18.88
C PRO A 70 10.29 15.19 -19.28
N ASP A 71 9.75 15.12 -20.50
CA ASP A 71 8.85 16.14 -21.05
C ASP A 71 7.36 15.88 -20.78
N PHE A 72 7.03 14.84 -20.00
CA PHE A 72 5.64 14.61 -19.58
C PHE A 72 5.15 15.76 -18.71
N ASP A 73 3.92 16.22 -18.95
CA ASP A 73 3.27 17.21 -18.10
C ASP A 73 1.74 16.97 -18.01
N ILE A 74 1.14 17.47 -16.92
CA ILE A 74 -0.28 17.35 -16.62
C ILE A 74 -0.84 18.69 -16.12
N GLN A 75 -1.94 19.12 -16.72
CA GLN A 75 -2.66 20.33 -16.32
C GLN A 75 -4.10 20.02 -15.95
N VAL A 76 -4.54 20.55 -14.80
CA VAL A 76 -5.92 20.44 -14.33
C VAL A 76 -6.62 21.76 -14.59
N LEU A 77 -7.63 21.74 -15.44
CA LEU A 77 -8.35 22.93 -15.88
C LEU A 77 -9.81 22.83 -15.48
N GLN A 78 -10.37 23.96 -15.05
CA GLN A 78 -11.81 24.05 -14.79
C GLN A 78 -12.54 24.49 -16.06
N GLN A 79 -13.66 23.83 -16.34
CA GLN A 79 -14.60 24.18 -17.41
C GLN A 79 -16.02 24.25 -16.86
N ASP A 80 -16.95 24.80 -17.64
CA ASP A 80 -18.36 24.95 -17.25
C ASP A 80 -19.05 23.62 -16.87
N ARG A 81 -18.54 22.50 -17.40
CA ARG A 81 -19.06 21.14 -17.17
C ARG A 81 -18.26 20.32 -16.14
N GLY A 82 -17.32 20.94 -15.45
CA GLY A 82 -16.48 20.30 -14.43
C GLY A 82 -14.99 20.41 -14.72
N VAL A 83 -14.22 19.47 -14.20
CA VAL A 83 -12.75 19.43 -14.34
C VAL A 83 -12.37 18.80 -15.68
N ARG A 84 -11.25 19.23 -16.28
CA ARG A 84 -10.59 18.60 -17.43
C ARG A 84 -9.13 18.38 -17.10
N ILE A 85 -8.60 17.21 -17.45
CA ILE A 85 -7.17 16.92 -17.35
C ILE A 85 -6.57 16.97 -18.77
N ASP A 86 -5.60 17.85 -18.97
CA ASP A 86 -4.79 17.92 -20.19
C ASP A 86 -3.47 17.21 -19.93
N LEU A 87 -3.15 16.24 -20.79
CA LEU A 87 -1.91 15.48 -20.76
C LEU A 87 -1.01 15.90 -21.93
N VAL A 88 0.24 16.20 -21.63
CA VAL A 88 1.29 16.53 -22.60
C VAL A 88 2.36 15.45 -22.54
N ASN A 89 2.74 14.90 -23.70
CA ASN A 89 3.74 13.84 -23.81
C ASN A 89 3.49 12.64 -22.87
N ALA A 90 2.23 12.22 -22.71
CA ALA A 90 1.91 11.08 -21.86
C ALA A 90 2.40 9.76 -22.44
N PRO A 91 2.86 8.80 -21.61
CA PRO A 91 3.26 7.47 -22.06
C PRO A 91 2.20 6.79 -22.95
N ALA A 92 2.53 6.44 -24.19
CA ALA A 92 1.57 5.85 -25.13
C ALA A 92 1.02 4.49 -24.65
N MET A 93 1.71 3.80 -23.74
CA MET A 93 1.26 2.54 -23.14
C MET A 93 -0.05 2.66 -22.34
N ALA A 94 -0.44 3.87 -21.92
CA ALA A 94 -1.72 4.14 -21.27
C ALA A 94 -2.90 4.21 -22.26
N PHE A 95 -2.65 4.10 -23.56
CA PHE A 95 -3.61 4.31 -24.64
C PHE A 95 -3.78 3.03 -25.48
N VAL A 96 -4.98 2.85 -26.03
CA VAL A 96 -5.32 1.82 -27.02
C VAL A 96 -5.96 2.54 -28.19
N ASP A 97 -5.36 2.42 -29.38
CA ASP A 97 -5.81 3.09 -30.61
C ASP A 97 -6.00 4.63 -30.45
N GLY A 98 -5.12 5.25 -29.65
CA GLY A 98 -5.14 6.70 -29.36
C GLY A 98 -6.11 7.11 -28.25
N GLU A 99 -6.94 6.20 -27.74
CA GLU A 99 -7.87 6.45 -26.66
C GLU A 99 -7.30 5.96 -25.33
N ILE A 100 -7.38 6.79 -24.28
CA ILE A 100 -6.85 6.40 -22.96
C ILE A 100 -7.65 5.22 -22.40
N ILE A 101 -6.96 4.24 -21.81
CA ILE A 101 -7.61 3.14 -21.09
C ILE A 101 -8.50 3.74 -20.00
N ARG A 102 -9.79 3.39 -20.02
CA ARG A 102 -10.78 3.97 -19.12
C ARG A 102 -10.40 3.86 -17.63
N GLY A 103 -9.89 2.71 -17.20
CA GLY A 103 -9.42 2.52 -15.83
C GLY A 103 -8.29 3.50 -15.47
N VAL A 104 -7.34 3.73 -16.38
CA VAL A 104 -6.24 4.69 -16.17
C VAL A 104 -6.79 6.11 -16.01
N ALA A 105 -7.76 6.52 -16.84
CA ALA A 105 -8.41 7.82 -16.69
C ALA A 105 -9.10 7.99 -15.33
N GLU A 106 -9.85 6.98 -14.85
CA GLU A 106 -10.49 6.99 -13.54
C GLU A 106 -9.47 7.08 -12.39
N LEU A 107 -8.32 6.40 -12.51
CA LEU A 107 -7.21 6.50 -11.55
C LEU A 107 -6.57 7.90 -11.54
N LEU A 108 -6.41 8.55 -12.69
CA LEU A 108 -5.89 9.93 -12.77
C LEU A 108 -6.80 10.93 -12.05
N PHE A 109 -8.12 10.81 -12.18
CA PHE A 109 -9.05 11.65 -11.42
C PHE A 109 -8.98 11.38 -9.91
N ALA A 110 -8.78 10.12 -9.50
CA ALA A 110 -8.55 9.79 -8.09
C ALA A 110 -7.27 10.45 -7.53
N VAL A 111 -6.18 10.51 -8.33
CA VAL A 111 -4.95 11.24 -7.98
C VAL A 111 -5.27 12.72 -7.73
N VAL A 112 -5.93 13.38 -8.68
CA VAL A 112 -6.27 14.82 -8.56
C VAL A 112 -7.16 15.07 -7.33
N ARG A 113 -8.18 14.24 -7.13
CA ARG A 113 -9.12 14.34 -6.00
C ARG A 113 -8.41 14.27 -4.65
N ASP A 114 -7.55 13.27 -4.46
CA ASP A 114 -6.94 13.01 -3.14
C ASP A 114 -5.81 13.99 -2.82
N LEU A 115 -5.05 14.42 -3.84
CA LEU A 115 -4.04 15.47 -3.67
C LEU A 115 -4.69 16.84 -3.38
N ALA A 116 -5.80 17.17 -4.05
CA ALA A 116 -6.56 18.39 -3.76
C ALA A 116 -7.09 18.38 -2.32
N TYR A 117 -7.73 17.29 -1.91
CA TYR A 117 -8.26 17.13 -0.55
C TYR A 117 -7.15 17.28 0.49
N THR A 118 -6.03 16.59 0.30
CA THR A 118 -4.87 16.65 1.21
C THR A 118 -4.27 18.06 1.29
N ALA A 119 -4.15 18.75 0.15
CA ALA A 119 -3.60 20.10 0.11
C ALA A 119 -4.43 21.13 0.90
N ILE A 120 -5.74 20.92 0.96
CA ILE A 120 -6.69 21.86 1.57
C ILE A 120 -6.93 21.51 3.03
N GLU A 121 -7.24 20.25 3.30
CA GLU A 121 -7.76 19.82 4.59
C GLU A 121 -6.67 19.41 5.58
N LEU A 122 -5.47 19.05 5.10
CA LEU A 122 -4.39 18.53 5.96
C LEU A 122 -3.20 19.48 6.11
N ARG A 123 -2.99 20.45 5.21
CA ARG A 123 -1.82 21.36 5.29
C ARG A 123 -2.07 22.63 6.09
N GLU A 124 -3.30 23.10 6.23
CA GLU A 124 -3.53 24.43 6.78
C GLU A 124 -3.62 24.49 8.31
N ASN A 125 -3.64 23.39 9.08
CA ASN A 125 -3.95 23.41 10.53
C ASN A 125 -5.22 24.24 10.87
N THR A 126 -6.03 24.61 9.87
CA THR A 126 -7.26 25.41 9.96
C THR A 126 -8.48 24.52 10.03
N GLY A 127 -8.33 23.21 9.76
CA GLY A 127 -9.36 22.21 9.99
C GLY A 127 -9.44 21.82 11.47
N SER A 128 -10.57 21.26 11.90
CA SER A 128 -10.81 20.83 13.29
C SER A 128 -9.99 19.61 13.74
N ARG A 129 -8.94 19.22 13.01
CA ARG A 129 -8.20 17.96 13.20
C ARG A 129 -6.76 18.24 13.59
N ASP A 130 -6.39 17.86 14.80
CA ASP A 130 -5.00 17.94 15.28
C ASP A 130 -4.21 16.68 14.91
N LEU A 131 -3.36 16.78 13.88
CA LEU A 131 -2.50 15.68 13.42
C LEU A 131 -1.36 15.31 14.40
N ALA A 132 -1.21 16.05 15.51
CA ALA A 132 -0.35 15.63 16.61
C ALA A 132 -1.01 14.56 17.51
N THR A 133 -2.33 14.36 17.38
CA THR A 133 -3.11 13.43 18.21
C THR A 133 -3.55 12.19 17.43
N SER A 134 -3.75 11.09 18.15
CA SER A 134 -4.24 9.83 17.56
C SER A 134 -5.65 9.95 16.96
N GLU A 135 -6.53 10.67 17.65
CA GLU A 135 -7.90 10.96 17.21
C GLU A 135 -7.89 11.80 15.92
N GLY A 136 -7.13 12.90 15.89
CA GLY A 136 -7.05 13.76 14.72
C GLY A 136 -6.46 13.06 13.49
N ILE A 137 -5.48 12.17 13.67
CA ILE A 137 -4.96 11.33 12.58
C ILE A 137 -6.02 10.34 12.08
N THR A 138 -6.71 9.65 12.99
CA THR A 138 -7.78 8.70 12.64
C THR A 138 -8.90 9.39 11.85
N ASP A 139 -9.31 10.57 12.32
CA ASP A 139 -10.33 11.40 11.66
C ASP A 139 -9.90 11.91 10.29
N ALA A 140 -8.62 12.21 10.12
CA ALA A 140 -8.04 12.56 8.82
C ALA A 140 -8.09 11.38 7.84
N VAL A 141 -7.70 10.18 8.29
CA VAL A 141 -7.81 8.94 7.49
C VAL A 141 -9.27 8.70 7.10
N PHE A 142 -10.19 8.75 8.05
CA PHE A 142 -11.62 8.60 7.79
C PHE A 142 -12.15 9.66 6.80
N GLY A 143 -11.77 10.93 6.99
CA GLY A 143 -12.17 12.04 6.14
C GLY A 143 -11.77 11.85 4.68
N LEU A 144 -10.52 11.43 4.45
CA LEU A 144 -9.99 11.16 3.12
C LEU A 144 -10.69 9.96 2.48
N LEU A 145 -10.85 8.85 3.20
CA LEU A 145 -11.59 7.67 2.72
C LEU A 145 -13.05 7.98 2.37
N ARG A 146 -13.69 8.84 3.17
CA ARG A 146 -15.04 9.34 2.91
C ARG A 146 -15.08 10.21 1.65
N ASN A 147 -14.12 11.12 1.48
CA ASN A 147 -13.98 11.95 0.29
C ASN A 147 -13.78 11.10 -0.98
N ALA A 148 -13.00 10.03 -0.86
CA ALA A 148 -12.80 9.04 -1.93
C ALA A 148 -14.04 8.19 -2.23
N ARG A 149 -15.11 8.33 -1.43
CA ARG A 149 -16.40 7.61 -1.55
C ARG A 149 -16.25 6.10 -1.53
N ILE A 150 -15.29 5.59 -0.75
CA ILE A 150 -15.06 4.15 -0.63
C ILE A 150 -15.64 3.57 0.66
N LEU A 151 -16.12 4.39 1.58
CA LEU A 151 -16.83 3.97 2.79
C LEU A 151 -18.30 3.72 2.46
N HIS A 152 -18.70 2.45 2.33
CA HIS A 152 -20.07 2.06 1.95
C HIS A 152 -20.76 1.36 3.11
N PRO A 153 -21.97 1.79 3.53
CA PRO A 153 -22.72 1.17 4.63
C PRO A 153 -23.36 -0.16 4.21
N ILE A 154 -22.52 -1.17 3.93
CA ILE A 154 -22.88 -2.53 3.53
C ILE A 154 -22.30 -3.55 4.52
N ASP A 155 -22.78 -4.79 4.45
CA ASP A 155 -22.22 -5.89 5.26
C ASP A 155 -20.70 -6.07 5.00
N PRO A 156 -19.93 -6.44 6.03
CA PRO A 156 -18.50 -6.75 5.91
C PRO A 156 -18.17 -7.72 4.78
N ASN A 157 -17.37 -7.28 3.80
CA ASN A 157 -16.96 -8.12 2.68
C ASN A 157 -15.56 -7.83 2.12
N LEU A 158 -14.85 -6.83 2.66
CA LEU A 158 -13.55 -6.38 2.15
C LEU A 158 -12.39 -7.15 2.79
N VAL A 159 -11.60 -7.82 1.96
CA VAL A 159 -10.37 -8.53 2.35
C VAL A 159 -9.16 -7.74 1.87
N VAL A 160 -8.27 -7.36 2.79
CA VAL A 160 -6.96 -6.78 2.40
C VAL A 160 -6.01 -7.91 2.05
N CYS A 161 -5.33 -7.77 0.91
CA CYS A 161 -4.31 -8.71 0.45
C CYS A 161 -2.96 -7.99 0.40
N TRP A 162 -2.04 -8.43 1.26
CA TRP A 162 -0.65 -7.99 1.34
C TRP A 162 0.28 -9.04 0.75
N GLY A 163 1.46 -8.63 0.28
CA GLY A 163 2.46 -9.52 -0.28
C GLY A 163 3.44 -8.80 -1.20
N GLY A 164 4.43 -9.52 -1.71
CA GLY A 164 5.55 -8.94 -2.45
C GLY A 164 5.15 -8.31 -3.79
N HIS A 165 5.80 -7.20 -4.12
CA HIS A 165 5.80 -6.60 -5.46
C HIS A 165 6.59 -7.49 -6.45
N SER A 166 7.71 -8.06 -5.99
CA SER A 166 8.53 -9.04 -6.70
C SER A 166 8.31 -10.45 -6.16
N ILE A 167 7.59 -11.27 -6.92
CA ILE A 167 7.28 -12.67 -6.60
C ILE A 167 7.45 -13.56 -7.84
N ASN A 168 7.73 -14.84 -7.62
CA ASN A 168 7.87 -15.79 -8.71
C ASN A 168 6.51 -16.15 -9.35
N ARG A 169 6.56 -16.91 -10.44
CA ARG A 169 5.34 -17.28 -11.20
C ARG A 169 4.37 -18.13 -10.38
N ASP A 170 4.87 -19.06 -9.58
CA ASP A 170 4.04 -19.99 -8.81
C ASP A 170 3.30 -19.26 -7.68
N GLU A 171 4.00 -18.37 -6.96
CA GLU A 171 3.39 -17.46 -5.97
C GLU A 171 2.33 -16.57 -6.64
N TYR A 172 2.64 -15.98 -7.81
CA TYR A 172 1.67 -15.15 -8.53
C TYR A 172 0.42 -15.93 -8.95
N LEU A 173 0.57 -17.16 -9.46
CA LEU A 173 -0.56 -18.03 -9.80
C LEU A 173 -1.38 -18.41 -8.55
N TYR A 174 -0.71 -18.69 -7.44
CA TYR A 174 -1.36 -18.97 -6.16
C TYR A 174 -2.20 -17.79 -5.68
N THR A 175 -1.67 -16.56 -5.73
CA THR A 175 -2.42 -15.35 -5.34
C THR A 175 -3.67 -15.16 -6.20
N LYS A 176 -3.61 -15.49 -7.50
CA LYS A 176 -4.78 -15.48 -8.39
C LYS A 176 -5.80 -16.55 -8.01
N GLN A 177 -5.36 -17.74 -7.61
CA GLN A 177 -6.27 -18.81 -7.16
C GLN A 177 -6.98 -18.42 -5.87
N VAL A 178 -6.26 -17.85 -4.90
CA VAL A 178 -6.87 -17.32 -3.67
C VAL A 178 -7.88 -16.21 -4.00
N GLY A 179 -7.51 -15.24 -4.85
CA GLY A 179 -8.42 -14.20 -5.30
C GLY A 179 -9.67 -14.74 -5.99
N TYR A 180 -9.53 -15.78 -6.81
CA TYR A 180 -10.65 -16.47 -7.44
C TYR A 180 -11.59 -17.10 -6.39
N GLU A 181 -11.05 -17.80 -5.39
CA GLU A 181 -11.83 -18.39 -4.31
C GLU A 181 -12.53 -17.36 -3.41
N LEU A 182 -11.91 -16.21 -3.17
CA LEU A 182 -12.53 -15.07 -2.50
C LEU A 182 -13.71 -14.52 -3.32
N GLY A 183 -13.49 -14.31 -4.62
CA GLY A 183 -14.54 -13.78 -5.51
C GLY A 183 -15.72 -14.75 -5.67
N LEU A 184 -15.51 -16.07 -5.58
CA LEU A 184 -16.60 -17.05 -5.60
C LEU A 184 -17.53 -16.91 -4.38
N ARG A 185 -17.06 -16.29 -3.30
CA ARG A 185 -17.81 -16.02 -2.07
C ARG A 185 -18.30 -14.58 -1.98
N GLY A 186 -18.19 -13.79 -3.06
CA GLY A 186 -18.65 -12.40 -3.11
C GLY A 186 -17.79 -11.42 -2.29
N LEU A 187 -16.57 -11.82 -1.90
CA LEU A 187 -15.65 -10.95 -1.15
C LEU A 187 -14.94 -9.98 -2.10
N ASP A 188 -14.82 -8.73 -1.66
CA ASP A 188 -14.12 -7.65 -2.35
C ASP A 188 -12.64 -7.61 -1.90
N ILE A 189 -11.79 -6.93 -2.66
CA ILE A 189 -10.33 -6.96 -2.47
C ILE A 189 -9.76 -5.55 -2.30
N CYS A 190 -8.93 -5.38 -1.28
CA CYS A 190 -8.09 -4.21 -1.07
C CYS A 190 -6.60 -4.59 -1.13
N THR A 191 -5.75 -3.76 -1.74
CA THR A 191 -4.29 -4.02 -1.86
C THR A 191 -3.49 -2.70 -1.86
N GLY A 192 -2.16 -2.80 -1.88
CA GLY A 192 -1.23 -1.70 -2.15
C GLY A 192 -1.14 -1.21 -3.60
N CYS A 193 -2.01 -1.69 -4.51
CA CYS A 193 -2.09 -1.33 -5.94
C CYS A 193 -0.99 -1.86 -6.89
N GLY A 194 0.19 -2.19 -6.35
CA GLY A 194 1.39 -2.53 -7.13
C GLY A 194 1.34 -3.87 -7.89
N PRO A 195 2.50 -4.34 -8.39
CA PRO A 195 2.61 -5.60 -9.12
C PRO A 195 2.55 -6.83 -8.18
N GLY A 196 2.89 -8.01 -8.70
CA GLY A 196 2.98 -9.23 -7.90
C GLY A 196 1.68 -9.58 -7.14
N ALA A 197 1.81 -9.78 -5.83
CA ALA A 197 0.73 -10.18 -4.94
C ALA A 197 -0.34 -9.10 -4.76
N MET A 198 -0.04 -7.84 -5.08
CA MET A 198 -1.03 -6.74 -5.06
C MET A 198 -1.90 -6.70 -6.32
N LYS A 199 -1.55 -7.47 -7.35
CA LYS A 199 -2.29 -7.57 -8.62
C LYS A 199 -3.01 -8.89 -8.82
N GLY A 200 -2.38 -9.99 -8.42
CA GLY A 200 -2.87 -11.35 -8.66
C GLY A 200 -4.28 -11.60 -8.10
N PRO A 201 -4.57 -11.30 -6.82
CA PRO A 201 -5.87 -11.54 -6.21
C PRO A 201 -7.03 -10.88 -6.97
N MET A 202 -6.89 -9.60 -7.36
CA MET A 202 -7.92 -8.89 -8.13
C MET A 202 -8.19 -9.55 -9.49
N LYS A 203 -7.15 -10.03 -10.18
CA LYS A 203 -7.33 -10.76 -11.46
C LYS A 203 -8.07 -12.08 -11.27
N GLY A 204 -7.82 -12.79 -10.17
CA GLY A 204 -8.56 -14.00 -9.81
C GLY A 204 -10.04 -13.70 -9.51
N ALA A 205 -10.27 -12.72 -8.64
CA ALA A 205 -11.59 -12.32 -8.20
C ALA A 205 -12.46 -11.82 -9.35
N THR A 206 -11.89 -11.13 -10.34
CA THR A 206 -12.64 -10.63 -11.51
C THR A 206 -13.36 -11.75 -12.25
N ILE A 207 -12.69 -12.89 -12.45
CA ILE A 207 -13.28 -14.04 -13.12
C ILE A 207 -14.37 -14.67 -12.25
N ALA A 208 -14.15 -14.77 -10.95
CA ALA A 208 -15.09 -15.38 -10.02
C ALA A 208 -16.34 -14.52 -9.77
N HIS A 209 -16.18 -13.19 -9.61
CA HIS A 209 -17.27 -12.24 -9.52
C HIS A 209 -18.16 -12.28 -10.76
N ALA A 210 -17.56 -12.40 -11.96
CA ALA A 210 -18.33 -12.60 -13.19
C ALA A 210 -19.16 -13.91 -13.17
N LYS A 211 -18.60 -15.01 -12.63
CA LYS A 211 -19.33 -16.28 -12.44
C LYS A 211 -20.49 -16.12 -11.46
N GLN A 212 -20.27 -15.40 -10.36
CA GLN A 212 -21.29 -15.13 -9.32
C GLN A 212 -22.26 -13.99 -9.68
N ARG A 213 -22.10 -13.36 -10.86
CA ARG A 213 -22.88 -12.17 -11.26
C ARG A 213 -22.77 -11.02 -10.25
N HIS A 214 -21.66 -10.93 -9.53
CA HIS A 214 -21.34 -9.81 -8.64
C HIS A 214 -20.91 -8.61 -9.49
N ARG A 215 -21.86 -7.70 -9.75
CA ARG A 215 -21.68 -6.58 -10.69
C ARG A 215 -21.05 -5.33 -10.07
N ARG A 216 -21.04 -5.24 -8.73
CA ARG A 216 -20.53 -4.08 -7.98
C ARG A 216 -19.33 -4.50 -7.13
N MET A 217 -18.35 -5.11 -7.78
CA MET A 217 -17.10 -5.48 -7.15
C MET A 217 -16.27 -4.25 -6.78
N ARG A 218 -15.63 -4.29 -5.62
CA ARG A 218 -14.73 -3.24 -5.15
C ARG A 218 -13.30 -3.78 -5.16
N TYR A 219 -12.48 -3.22 -6.03
CA TYR A 219 -11.04 -3.44 -6.11
C TYR A 219 -10.35 -2.15 -5.69
N ILE A 220 -10.07 -2.10 -4.39
CA ILE A 220 -9.54 -0.91 -3.72
C ILE A 220 -8.02 -0.97 -3.74
N GLY A 221 -7.40 0.06 -4.29
CA GLY A 221 -5.98 0.30 -4.18
C GLY A 221 -5.73 1.45 -3.22
N ILE A 222 -4.89 1.25 -2.20
CA ILE A 222 -4.43 2.32 -1.31
C ILE A 222 -2.91 2.46 -1.49
N THR A 223 -2.47 3.65 -1.89
CA THR A 223 -1.06 3.99 -2.09
C THR A 223 -0.72 5.30 -1.40
N GLU A 224 0.52 5.76 -1.50
CA GLU A 224 0.98 7.06 -1.01
C GLU A 224 2.08 7.62 -1.94
N PRO A 225 2.32 8.94 -1.98
CA PRO A 225 3.20 9.53 -3.00
C PRO A 225 4.64 9.01 -3.00
N GLY A 226 5.18 8.61 -1.85
CA GLY A 226 6.53 8.10 -1.73
C GLY A 226 6.76 6.73 -2.37
N ILE A 227 5.70 5.94 -2.59
CA ILE A 227 5.79 4.55 -3.09
C ILE A 227 5.07 4.34 -4.42
N ILE A 228 4.14 5.22 -4.81
CA ILE A 228 3.31 5.05 -6.01
C ILE A 228 4.14 4.86 -7.29
N ALA A 229 5.31 5.51 -7.39
CA ALA A 229 6.19 5.36 -8.55
C ALA A 229 6.81 3.96 -8.64
N ALA A 230 7.22 3.37 -7.52
CA ALA A 230 7.79 2.02 -7.45
C ALA A 230 6.70 0.93 -7.53
N GLU A 231 5.52 1.20 -6.97
CA GLU A 231 4.39 0.28 -6.89
C GLU A 231 3.15 0.85 -7.62
N SER A 232 3.31 1.09 -8.91
CA SER A 232 2.30 1.78 -9.73
C SER A 232 0.94 1.05 -9.77
N PRO A 233 -0.19 1.77 -9.63
CA PRO A 233 -1.51 1.16 -9.59
C PRO A 233 -1.89 0.43 -10.87
N ASN A 234 -2.23 -0.87 -10.79
CA ASN A 234 -2.73 -1.62 -11.94
C ASN A 234 -4.15 -1.15 -12.37
N PRO A 235 -4.46 -0.98 -13.67
CA PRO A 235 -5.77 -0.52 -14.16
C PRO A 235 -7.00 -1.41 -13.85
N ILE A 236 -6.81 -2.54 -13.16
CA ILE A 236 -7.93 -3.33 -12.62
C ILE A 236 -8.49 -2.74 -11.33
N VAL A 237 -7.69 -1.92 -10.62
CA VAL A 237 -8.14 -1.13 -9.48
C VAL A 237 -9.24 -0.20 -9.98
N ASN A 238 -10.41 -0.27 -9.36
CA ASN A 238 -11.56 0.58 -9.71
C ASN A 238 -11.88 1.62 -8.63
N HIS A 239 -11.16 1.56 -7.51
CA HIS A 239 -11.18 2.57 -6.46
C HIS A 239 -9.75 2.81 -5.97
N LEU A 240 -9.12 3.90 -6.42
CA LEU A 240 -7.81 4.32 -5.92
C LEU A 240 -7.96 5.35 -4.80
N VAL A 241 -7.11 5.23 -3.79
CA VAL A 241 -6.92 6.22 -2.74
C VAL A 241 -5.43 6.51 -2.57
N ILE A 242 -5.07 7.80 -2.57
CA ILE A 242 -3.72 8.26 -2.24
C ILE A 242 -3.73 8.83 -0.82
N MET A 243 -3.15 8.08 0.10
CA MET A 243 -2.92 8.53 1.47
C MET A 243 -1.69 9.44 1.54
N PRO A 244 -1.61 10.36 2.52
CA PRO A 244 -0.52 11.33 2.59
C PRO A 244 0.86 10.70 2.88
N ASP A 245 0.88 9.58 3.62
CA ASP A 245 2.09 8.90 4.06
C ASP A 245 1.83 7.40 4.32
N ILE A 246 2.89 6.65 4.63
CA ILE A 246 2.85 5.20 4.86
C ILE A 246 1.99 4.85 6.07
N GLU A 247 2.12 5.59 7.17
CA GLU A 247 1.39 5.30 8.40
C GLU A 247 -0.11 5.47 8.23
N LYS A 248 -0.56 6.52 7.54
CA LYS A 248 -1.98 6.71 7.20
C LYS A 248 -2.46 5.67 6.19
N ARG A 249 -1.61 5.22 5.26
CA ARG A 249 -1.89 4.06 4.39
C ARG A 249 -2.10 2.78 5.21
N LEU A 250 -1.22 2.49 6.16
CA LEU A 250 -1.32 1.32 7.04
C LEU A 250 -2.57 1.38 7.92
N GLU A 251 -2.88 2.54 8.49
CA GLU A 251 -4.11 2.74 9.26
C GLU A 251 -5.35 2.52 8.39
N ALA A 252 -5.37 3.05 7.17
CA ALA A 252 -6.48 2.86 6.25
C ALA A 252 -6.77 1.37 5.99
N PHE A 253 -5.73 0.54 5.80
CA PHE A 253 -5.90 -0.90 5.62
C PHE A 253 -6.58 -1.57 6.81
N VAL A 254 -6.10 -1.32 8.03
CA VAL A 254 -6.60 -2.01 9.23
C VAL A 254 -7.96 -1.49 9.69
N ARG A 255 -8.30 -0.24 9.36
CA ARG A 255 -9.62 0.35 9.63
C ARG A 255 -10.69 -0.17 8.65
N MET A 256 -10.35 -0.34 7.37
CA MET A 256 -11.30 -0.79 6.35
C MET A 256 -11.39 -2.32 6.19
N GLY A 257 -10.30 -3.02 6.44
CA GLY A 257 -10.21 -4.46 6.28
C GLY A 257 -11.08 -5.19 7.31
N HIS A 258 -11.88 -6.14 6.84
CA HIS A 258 -12.60 -7.08 7.71
C HIS A 258 -11.80 -8.37 7.94
N GLY A 259 -10.66 -8.46 7.28
CA GLY A 259 -9.75 -9.59 7.32
C GLY A 259 -8.60 -9.37 6.37
N ILE A 260 -7.46 -9.96 6.70
CA ILE A 260 -6.21 -9.75 5.99
C ILE A 260 -5.60 -11.10 5.59
N ILE A 261 -5.22 -11.18 4.32
CA ILE A 261 -4.43 -12.28 3.77
C ILE A 261 -3.04 -11.74 3.45
N VAL A 262 -2.02 -12.46 3.88
CA VAL A 262 -0.62 -12.12 3.63
C VAL A 262 0.03 -13.22 2.81
N PHE A 263 0.45 -12.87 1.59
CA PHE A 263 1.24 -13.72 0.71
C PHE A 263 2.74 -13.52 0.97
N PRO A 264 3.62 -14.41 0.44
CA PRO A 264 5.06 -14.18 0.53
C PRO A 264 5.45 -12.83 -0.08
N GLY A 265 6.33 -12.12 0.62
CA GLY A 265 6.80 -10.80 0.25
C GLY A 265 8.13 -10.43 0.90
N GLY A 266 8.61 -9.23 0.60
CA GLY A 266 9.85 -8.69 1.14
C GLY A 266 9.62 -7.83 2.38
N VAL A 267 10.46 -6.80 2.52
CA VAL A 267 10.48 -5.91 3.67
C VAL A 267 9.18 -5.12 3.89
N GLY A 268 8.50 -4.67 2.82
CA GLY A 268 7.22 -3.97 2.96
C GLY A 268 6.11 -4.87 3.51
N THR A 269 6.09 -6.15 3.12
CA THR A 269 5.14 -7.12 3.68
C THR A 269 5.46 -7.43 5.15
N ALA A 270 6.74 -7.49 5.53
CA ALA A 270 7.14 -7.65 6.93
C ALA A 270 6.73 -6.43 7.78
N GLU A 271 6.88 -5.21 7.24
CA GLU A 271 6.39 -3.97 7.87
C GLU A 271 4.88 -4.04 8.14
N GLU A 272 4.08 -4.44 7.14
CA GLU A 272 2.63 -4.58 7.25
C GLU A 272 2.22 -5.62 8.30
N ILE A 273 2.90 -6.77 8.36
CA ILE A 273 2.68 -7.80 9.40
C ILE A 273 2.96 -7.24 10.80
N LEU A 274 4.11 -6.59 10.99
CA LEU A 274 4.52 -6.04 12.29
C LEU A 274 3.62 -4.91 12.75
N TYR A 275 3.17 -4.06 11.81
CA TYR A 275 2.18 -3.02 12.08
C TYR A 275 0.90 -3.62 12.67
N LEU A 276 0.32 -4.62 11.98
CA LEU A 276 -0.92 -5.23 12.42
C LEU A 276 -0.77 -6.01 13.73
N LEU A 277 0.27 -6.84 13.86
CA LEU A 277 0.48 -7.61 15.09
C LEU A 277 0.79 -6.70 16.28
N GLY A 278 1.56 -5.63 16.09
CA GLY A 278 1.79 -4.64 17.12
C GLY A 278 0.49 -4.04 17.67
N ILE A 279 -0.47 -3.74 16.79
CA ILE A 279 -1.79 -3.25 17.19
C ILE A 279 -2.59 -4.37 17.90
N LEU A 280 -2.70 -5.56 17.31
CA LEU A 280 -3.54 -6.64 17.84
C LEU A 280 -3.02 -7.29 19.13
N LEU A 281 -1.73 -7.11 19.46
CA LEU A 281 -1.12 -7.61 20.70
C LEU A 281 -1.32 -6.68 21.90
N ARG A 282 -2.01 -5.55 21.70
CA ARG A 282 -2.45 -4.68 22.79
C ARG A 282 -3.59 -5.30 23.58
N GLU A 283 -3.66 -4.93 24.86
CA GLU A 283 -4.73 -5.39 25.76
C GLU A 283 -6.09 -4.83 25.34
N GLU A 284 -6.14 -3.57 24.90
CA GLU A 284 -7.37 -2.91 24.44
C GLU A 284 -7.98 -3.60 23.20
N ASN A 285 -7.12 -4.26 22.41
CA ASN A 285 -7.52 -4.98 21.21
C ASN A 285 -7.68 -6.49 21.45
N ALA A 286 -7.61 -6.94 22.72
CA ALA A 286 -7.50 -8.36 23.03
C ALA A 286 -8.69 -9.18 22.48
N SER A 287 -9.90 -8.64 22.64
CA SER A 287 -11.18 -9.25 22.25
C SER A 287 -11.52 -9.07 20.76
N LEU A 288 -10.83 -8.20 20.03
CA LEU A 288 -11.17 -7.88 18.65
C LEU A 288 -11.00 -9.11 17.75
N PRO A 289 -12.08 -9.60 17.09
CA PRO A 289 -11.91 -10.59 16.04
C PRO A 289 -11.30 -9.92 14.83
N PHE A 290 -10.14 -10.39 14.41
CA PHE A 290 -9.48 -9.88 13.22
C PHE A 290 -8.81 -11.04 12.47
N PRO A 291 -9.48 -11.63 11.46
CA PRO A 291 -8.93 -12.80 10.77
C PRO A 291 -7.69 -12.41 9.96
N LEU A 292 -6.55 -12.98 10.34
CA LEU A 292 -5.26 -12.81 9.67
C LEU A 292 -4.75 -14.17 9.21
N ILE A 293 -4.56 -14.34 7.90
CA ILE A 293 -4.12 -15.59 7.29
C ILE A 293 -2.84 -15.35 6.50
N LEU A 294 -1.77 -16.05 6.86
CA LEU A 294 -0.54 -16.12 6.08
C LEU A 294 -0.61 -17.34 5.16
N THR A 295 -0.41 -17.14 3.85
CA THR A 295 -0.66 -18.21 2.89
C THR A 295 0.17 -18.11 1.62
N GLY A 296 0.51 -19.26 1.03
CA GLY A 296 1.27 -19.34 -0.21
C GLY A 296 1.28 -20.77 -0.77
N PRO A 297 1.91 -20.99 -1.93
CA PRO A 297 2.02 -22.32 -2.52
C PRO A 297 2.87 -23.26 -1.64
N ALA A 298 2.87 -24.56 -1.94
CA ALA A 298 3.66 -25.54 -1.17
C ALA A 298 5.14 -25.14 -1.04
N ALA A 299 5.73 -24.55 -2.08
CA ALA A 299 7.11 -24.09 -2.10
C ALA A 299 7.42 -22.94 -1.11
N SER A 300 6.40 -22.23 -0.61
CA SER A 300 6.59 -21.15 0.37
C SER A 300 6.50 -21.61 1.83
N ALA A 301 6.40 -22.91 2.11
CA ALA A 301 6.40 -23.41 3.49
C ALA A 301 7.66 -22.96 4.28
N PRO A 302 8.91 -23.10 3.76
CA PRO A 302 10.10 -22.63 4.47
C PRO A 302 10.11 -21.12 4.71
N TYR A 303 9.53 -20.32 3.79
CA TYR A 303 9.40 -18.88 3.97
C TYR A 303 8.53 -18.56 5.19
N PHE A 304 7.37 -19.23 5.33
CA PHE A 304 6.48 -19.00 6.46
C PHE A 304 7.01 -19.55 7.78
N GLU A 305 7.76 -20.66 7.76
CA GLU A 305 8.48 -21.15 8.94
C GLU A 305 9.49 -20.11 9.44
N GLN A 306 10.20 -19.43 8.54
CA GLN A 306 11.16 -18.38 8.91
C GLN A 306 10.46 -17.14 9.47
N ILE A 307 9.34 -16.71 8.88
CA ILE A 307 8.52 -15.60 9.40
C ILE A 307 7.96 -15.94 10.77
N ASP A 308 7.35 -17.12 10.94
CA ASP A 308 6.80 -17.59 12.22
C ASP A 308 7.88 -17.65 13.31
N LYS A 309 9.06 -18.19 12.99
CA LYS A 309 10.21 -18.21 13.91
C LYS A 309 10.64 -16.79 14.33
N PHE A 310 10.74 -15.87 13.38
CA PHE A 310 11.10 -14.48 13.67
C PHE A 310 10.06 -13.79 14.56
N LEU A 311 8.77 -13.97 14.26
CA LEU A 311 7.67 -13.40 15.05
C LEU A 311 7.61 -13.98 16.47
N ARG A 312 7.84 -15.29 16.64
CA ARG A 312 7.92 -15.93 17.97
C ARG A 312 9.09 -15.42 18.78
N LEU A 313 10.26 -15.29 18.15
CA LEU A 313 11.47 -14.80 18.82
C LEU A 313 11.30 -13.36 19.31
N THR A 314 10.67 -12.51 18.49
CA THR A 314 10.57 -11.08 18.76
C THR A 314 9.31 -10.70 19.56
N LEU A 315 8.14 -11.14 19.12
CA LEU A 315 6.85 -10.75 19.71
C LEU A 315 6.31 -11.78 20.72
N GLY A 316 6.99 -12.91 20.86
CA GLY A 316 6.61 -13.99 21.76
C GLY A 316 5.50 -14.91 21.21
N GLU A 317 5.28 -16.01 21.92
CA GLU A 317 4.29 -17.03 21.56
C GLU A 317 2.86 -16.49 21.43
N VAL A 318 2.53 -15.44 22.21
CA VAL A 318 1.22 -14.78 22.18
C VAL A 318 0.85 -14.23 20.80
N ALA A 319 1.84 -13.81 19.99
CA ALA A 319 1.61 -13.32 18.63
C ALA A 319 1.00 -14.39 17.71
N THR A 320 1.33 -15.67 17.94
CA THR A 320 0.89 -16.80 17.11
C THR A 320 -0.60 -17.06 17.22
N SER A 321 -1.24 -16.60 18.31
CA SER A 321 -2.70 -16.68 18.47
C SER A 321 -3.47 -15.73 17.54
N ARG A 322 -2.77 -14.75 16.95
CA ARG A 322 -3.37 -13.70 16.10
C ARG A 322 -3.37 -14.03 14.61
N TYR A 323 -2.69 -15.08 14.17
CA TYR A 323 -2.65 -15.47 12.76
C TYR A 323 -2.77 -16.98 12.55
N GLU A 324 -3.18 -17.37 11.35
CA GLU A 324 -3.19 -18.77 10.90
C GLU A 324 -2.31 -18.90 9.64
N ILE A 325 -1.41 -19.88 9.61
CA ILE A 325 -0.64 -20.20 8.41
C ILE A 325 -1.35 -21.32 7.65
N ILE A 326 -1.72 -21.08 6.40
CA ILE A 326 -2.38 -22.06 5.52
C ILE A 326 -1.55 -22.20 4.24
N VAL A 327 -0.88 -23.33 4.06
CA VAL A 327 -0.05 -23.59 2.89
C VAL A 327 -0.85 -24.39 1.85
N ASN A 328 -0.76 -23.96 0.59
CA ASN A 328 -1.24 -24.66 -0.60
C ASN A 328 -2.75 -25.00 -0.64
N ASP A 329 -3.59 -24.22 0.06
CA ASP A 329 -5.05 -24.48 0.08
C ASP A 329 -5.88 -23.18 -0.08
N PRO A 330 -6.03 -22.68 -1.32
CA PRO A 330 -6.79 -21.45 -1.59
C PRO A 330 -8.26 -21.52 -1.16
N GLU A 331 -8.87 -22.70 -1.27
CA GLU A 331 -10.26 -22.89 -0.89
C GLU A 331 -10.42 -22.77 0.63
N LYS A 332 -9.55 -23.42 1.42
CA LYS A 332 -9.54 -23.29 2.88
C LYS A 332 -9.28 -21.85 3.31
N VAL A 333 -8.31 -21.15 2.70
CA VAL A 333 -8.06 -19.72 2.97
C VAL A 333 -9.34 -18.91 2.85
N SER A 334 -10.05 -19.03 1.73
CA SER A 334 -11.27 -18.26 1.50
C SER A 334 -12.43 -18.66 2.43
N LYS A 335 -12.59 -19.94 2.77
CA LYS A 335 -13.59 -20.43 3.75
C LYS A 335 -13.32 -19.89 5.15
N ARG A 336 -12.05 -19.91 5.58
CA ARG A 336 -11.60 -19.39 6.88
C ARG A 336 -11.81 -17.88 6.94
N MET A 337 -11.44 -17.17 5.87
CA MET A 337 -11.65 -15.72 5.78
C MET A 337 -13.13 -15.35 5.84
N ALA A 338 -13.99 -15.98 5.04
CA ALA A 338 -15.44 -15.74 5.07
C ALA A 338 -16.05 -16.05 6.45
N THR A 339 -15.54 -17.05 7.17
CA THR A 339 -15.99 -17.36 8.53
C THR A 339 -15.49 -16.31 9.54
N GLY A 340 -14.25 -15.85 9.41
CA GLY A 340 -13.72 -14.76 10.23
C GLY A 340 -14.51 -13.46 10.04
N ILE A 341 -14.82 -13.09 8.80
CA ILE A 341 -15.60 -11.90 8.48
C ILE A 341 -17.02 -11.96 9.08
N ARG A 342 -17.64 -13.15 9.13
CA ARG A 342 -18.92 -13.32 9.85
C ARG A 342 -18.79 -12.99 11.34
N LYS A 343 -17.70 -13.44 12.00
CA LYS A 343 -17.42 -13.08 13.39
C LYS A 343 -17.16 -11.59 13.57
N VAL A 344 -16.45 -10.96 12.63
CA VAL A 344 -16.27 -9.49 12.62
C VAL A 344 -17.60 -8.79 12.56
N ARG A 345 -18.51 -9.22 11.67
CA ARG A 345 -19.87 -8.67 11.58
C ARG A 345 -20.64 -8.80 12.89
N GLU A 346 -20.66 -10.00 13.48
CA GLU A 346 -21.33 -10.25 14.76
C GLU A 346 -20.78 -9.37 15.88
N TYR A 347 -19.46 -9.21 15.94
CA TYR A 347 -18.80 -8.33 16.91
C TYR A 347 -19.16 -6.86 16.70
N ARG A 348 -19.08 -6.34 15.47
CA ARG A 348 -19.43 -4.94 15.19
C ARG A 348 -20.88 -4.63 15.54
N ILE A 349 -21.81 -5.58 15.36
CA ILE A 349 -23.20 -5.44 15.81
C ILE A 349 -23.28 -5.36 17.34
N ALA A 350 -22.57 -6.24 18.05
CA ALA A 350 -22.58 -6.28 19.52
C ALA A 350 -22.03 -4.98 20.12
N GLU A 351 -20.91 -4.48 19.58
CA GLU A 351 -20.24 -3.27 20.03
C GLU A 351 -20.84 -1.97 19.45
N LYS A 352 -21.86 -2.07 18.58
CA LYS A 352 -22.49 -0.94 17.86
C LYS A 352 -21.49 -0.10 17.07
N ASP A 353 -20.46 -0.75 16.52
CA ASP A 353 -19.44 -0.13 15.69
C ASP A 353 -19.84 -0.20 14.20
N SER A 354 -19.23 0.64 13.37
CA SER A 354 -19.47 0.68 11.94
C SER A 354 -18.94 -0.58 11.24
N PHE A 355 -19.60 -0.99 10.15
CA PHE A 355 -19.07 -2.02 9.26
C PHE A 355 -17.98 -1.48 8.34
N PHE A 356 -18.11 -0.26 7.84
CA PHE A 356 -17.23 0.28 6.81
C PHE A 356 -15.94 0.91 7.33
N PHE A 357 -15.82 1.10 8.65
CA PHE A 357 -14.64 1.64 9.31
C PHE A 357 -14.58 1.13 10.76
N ASN A 358 -13.46 0.53 11.17
CA ASN A 358 -13.27 -0.05 12.48
C ASN A 358 -12.89 1.01 13.52
N TRP A 359 -13.85 1.68 14.14
CA TRP A 359 -13.54 2.70 15.15
C TRP A 359 -13.04 2.09 16.45
N SER A 360 -13.53 0.91 16.81
CA SER A 360 -13.15 0.19 18.04
C SER A 360 -11.71 -0.33 18.07
N LEU A 361 -10.97 -0.26 16.95
CA LEU A 361 -9.55 -0.62 16.92
C LEU A 361 -8.69 0.47 17.57
N GLU A 362 -8.01 0.13 18.65
CA GLU A 362 -7.13 1.07 19.35
C GLU A 362 -5.72 1.07 18.75
N ILE A 363 -5.35 2.14 18.04
CA ILE A 363 -4.04 2.29 17.40
C ILE A 363 -3.19 3.30 18.19
N PRO A 364 -2.05 2.90 18.80
CA PRO A 364 -1.21 3.87 19.51
C PRO A 364 -0.65 4.92 18.56
N LEU A 365 -0.45 6.14 19.08
CA LEU A 365 0.18 7.23 18.34
C LEU A 365 1.54 6.84 17.74
N ALA A 366 2.31 5.96 18.40
CA ALA A 366 3.59 5.45 17.89
C ALA A 366 3.49 4.69 16.55
N PHE A 367 2.33 4.13 16.23
CA PHE A 367 2.04 3.49 14.95
C PHE A 367 1.52 4.48 13.90
N GLN A 368 1.02 5.64 14.31
CA GLN A 368 0.41 6.64 13.42
C GLN A 368 1.37 7.77 13.02
N GLN A 369 2.36 8.06 13.86
CA GLN A 369 3.35 9.11 13.60
C GLN A 369 4.29 8.72 12.45
N PRO A 370 4.44 9.59 11.43
CA PRO A 370 5.36 9.36 10.33
C PRO A 370 6.80 9.12 10.80
N PHE A 371 7.42 8.06 10.30
CA PHE A 371 8.83 7.78 10.54
C PHE A 371 9.69 8.25 9.36
N ILE A 372 10.63 9.16 9.61
CA ILE A 372 11.62 9.62 8.63
C ILE A 372 12.92 8.84 8.86
N PRO A 373 13.30 7.91 7.96
CA PRO A 373 14.45 7.04 8.18
C PRO A 373 15.76 7.76 7.86
N THR A 374 16.31 8.46 8.84
CA THR A 374 17.71 8.93 8.81
C THR A 374 18.64 7.88 9.41
N HIS A 375 19.95 7.99 9.18
CA HIS A 375 20.93 7.07 9.78
C HIS A 375 20.88 7.10 11.31
N GLU A 376 20.69 8.28 11.89
CA GLU A 376 20.53 8.46 13.34
C GLU A 376 19.22 7.82 13.83
N ALA A 377 18.11 8.03 13.12
CA ALA A 377 16.82 7.47 13.50
C ALA A 377 16.80 5.95 13.42
N MET A 378 17.44 5.38 12.40
CA MET A 378 17.60 3.93 12.23
C MET A 378 18.49 3.31 13.30
N ALA A 379 19.58 3.98 13.68
CA ALA A 379 20.44 3.54 14.77
C ALA A 379 19.76 3.70 16.14
N ALA A 380 18.86 4.68 16.31
CA ALA A 380 18.17 4.91 17.59
C ALA A 380 17.03 3.90 17.89
N LEU A 381 16.77 2.93 17.01
CA LEU A 381 15.71 1.93 17.21
C LEU A 381 16.05 1.00 18.38
N ASP A 382 15.09 0.78 19.28
CA ASP A 382 15.28 0.00 20.50
C ASP A 382 14.97 -1.49 20.27
N LEU A 383 15.85 -2.23 19.59
CA LEU A 383 15.60 -3.62 19.20
C LEU A 383 16.13 -4.63 20.24
N HIS A 384 15.68 -4.50 21.49
CA HIS A 384 16.13 -5.31 22.63
C HIS A 384 14.98 -6.08 23.32
N HIS A 385 15.34 -7.16 24.01
CA HIS A 385 14.46 -7.95 24.86
C HIS A 385 13.96 -7.15 26.08
N GLY A 386 12.88 -7.63 26.71
CA GLY A 386 12.29 -7.00 27.90
C GLY A 386 11.28 -5.89 27.61
N ARG A 387 11.16 -5.47 26.34
CA ARG A 387 10.11 -4.56 25.87
C ARG A 387 8.76 -5.25 25.79
N LYS A 388 7.66 -4.48 25.83
CA LYS A 388 6.33 -5.05 25.54
C LYS A 388 6.26 -5.44 24.05
N PRO A 389 5.61 -6.56 23.68
CA PRO A 389 5.55 -7.01 22.29
C PRO A 389 5.07 -5.95 21.30
N HIS A 390 4.06 -5.15 21.66
CA HIS A 390 3.54 -4.09 20.79
C HIS A 390 4.51 -2.90 20.64
N GLU A 391 5.31 -2.59 21.66
CA GLU A 391 6.33 -1.53 21.58
C GLU A 391 7.49 -1.97 20.69
N LEU A 392 7.95 -3.22 20.86
CA LEU A 392 8.99 -3.79 20.00
C LEU A 392 8.53 -3.93 18.55
N ALA A 393 7.28 -4.33 18.32
CA ALA A 393 6.69 -4.36 16.98
C ALA A 393 6.70 -2.98 16.29
N ALA A 394 6.54 -1.88 17.05
CA ALA A 394 6.56 -0.53 16.50
C ALA A 394 7.95 -0.16 15.94
N ASP A 395 9.04 -0.51 16.63
CA ASP A 395 10.40 -0.22 16.15
C ASP A 395 10.87 -1.20 15.10
N LEU A 396 10.47 -2.48 15.17
CA LEU A 396 10.69 -3.41 14.07
C LEU A 396 9.98 -2.92 12.80
N ARG A 397 8.74 -2.45 12.91
CA ARG A 397 8.00 -1.82 11.80
C ARG A 397 8.80 -0.66 11.21
N ARG A 398 9.33 0.24 12.03
CA ARG A 398 10.18 1.37 11.57
C ARG A 398 11.46 0.90 10.90
N ALA A 399 12.11 -0.16 11.40
CA ALA A 399 13.29 -0.76 10.78
C ALA A 399 13.00 -1.23 9.35
N PHE A 400 11.91 -2.00 9.17
CA PHE A 400 11.50 -2.44 7.82
C PHE A 400 11.08 -1.28 6.93
N SER A 401 10.38 -0.27 7.47
CA SER A 401 10.01 0.95 6.76
C SER A 401 11.23 1.72 6.25
N GLY A 402 12.29 1.80 7.06
CA GLY A 402 13.56 2.39 6.65
C GLY A 402 14.26 1.62 5.54
N ILE A 403 14.20 0.29 5.56
CA ILE A 403 14.73 -0.54 4.46
C ILE A 403 13.91 -0.35 3.18
N VAL A 404 12.58 -0.27 3.27
CA VAL A 404 11.72 0.07 2.13
C VAL A 404 12.13 1.44 1.57
N ALA A 405 12.28 2.45 2.42
CA ALA A 405 12.67 3.78 1.99
C ALA A 405 14.04 3.80 1.29
N GLY A 406 15.04 3.12 1.86
CA GLY A 406 16.38 3.02 1.29
C GLY A 406 16.44 2.26 -0.04
N ASN A 407 15.42 1.46 -0.36
CA ASN A 407 15.36 0.68 -1.59
C ASN A 407 14.56 1.35 -2.71
N VAL A 408 13.45 2.01 -2.39
CA VAL A 408 12.45 2.42 -3.39
C VAL A 408 11.89 3.83 -3.21
N LYS A 409 12.36 4.61 -2.23
CA LYS A 409 11.98 6.02 -2.07
C LYS A 409 13.15 6.94 -2.46
N GLU A 410 12.86 7.98 -3.24
CA GLU A 410 13.89 8.89 -3.76
C GLU A 410 14.76 9.52 -2.64
N ASP A 411 14.16 9.94 -1.53
CA ASP A 411 14.89 10.51 -0.38
C ASP A 411 15.72 9.46 0.36
N GLY A 412 15.22 8.22 0.46
CA GLY A 412 15.95 7.12 1.07
C GLY A 412 17.15 6.71 0.22
N LEU A 413 16.95 6.54 -1.10
CA LEU A 413 18.02 6.26 -2.05
C LEU A 413 19.16 7.29 -1.97
N ARG A 414 18.81 8.59 -1.96
CA ARG A 414 19.79 9.68 -1.82
C ARG A 414 20.61 9.58 -0.53
N ARG A 415 19.96 9.28 0.60
CA ARG A 415 20.66 9.09 1.89
C ARG A 415 21.64 7.92 1.85
N ILE A 416 21.26 6.83 1.20
CA ILE A 416 22.13 5.65 1.06
C ILE A 416 23.31 5.93 0.14
N GLU A 417 23.09 6.67 -0.95
CA GLU A 417 24.14 7.12 -1.86
C GLU A 417 25.15 8.07 -1.16
N GLU A 418 24.67 8.96 -0.28
CA GLU A 418 25.49 9.96 0.40
C GLU A 418 26.23 9.43 1.64
N TYR A 419 25.54 8.66 2.49
CA TYR A 419 26.05 8.27 3.83
C TYR A 419 26.30 6.76 3.98
N GLY A 420 26.00 5.96 2.96
CA GLY A 420 26.10 4.50 3.01
C GLY A 420 24.88 3.81 3.63
N PRO A 421 24.96 2.49 3.93
CA PRO A 421 23.82 1.71 4.42
C PRO A 421 23.37 2.14 5.83
N PHE A 422 22.08 1.95 6.12
CA PHE A 422 21.54 2.10 7.48
C PHE A 422 22.11 1.03 8.42
N LYS A 423 22.56 1.45 9.59
CA LYS A 423 23.05 0.54 10.64
C LYS A 423 21.91 0.19 11.58
N ILE A 424 21.63 -1.09 11.72
CA ILE A 424 20.57 -1.61 12.59
C ILE A 424 21.23 -2.48 13.65
N HIS A 425 21.03 -2.16 14.92
CA HIS A 425 21.56 -2.90 16.06
C HIS A 425 20.46 -3.25 17.06
N GLY A 426 20.75 -4.20 17.94
CA GLY A 426 19.82 -4.72 18.92
C GLY A 426 20.44 -5.91 19.65
N ASP A 427 19.61 -6.72 20.31
CA ASP A 427 20.08 -7.95 20.93
C ASP A 427 20.53 -8.97 19.88
N THR A 428 21.62 -9.68 20.19
CA THR A 428 22.38 -10.50 19.25
C THR A 428 21.53 -11.57 18.56
N ASP A 429 20.66 -12.27 19.27
CA ASP A 429 19.79 -13.31 18.70
C ASP A 429 18.72 -12.73 17.77
N MET A 430 18.13 -11.58 18.14
CA MET A 430 17.18 -10.84 17.30
C MET A 430 17.84 -10.34 16.02
N MET A 431 19.04 -9.76 16.13
CA MET A 431 19.80 -9.28 14.97
C MET A 431 20.24 -10.41 14.04
N GLN A 432 20.68 -11.55 14.59
CA GLN A 432 20.97 -12.75 13.80
C GLN A 432 19.72 -13.25 13.06
N SER A 433 18.56 -13.26 13.71
CA SER A 433 17.31 -13.68 13.07
C SER A 433 16.84 -12.68 12.02
N LEU A 434 17.01 -11.38 12.25
CA LEU A 434 16.70 -10.33 11.28
C LEU A 434 17.61 -10.42 10.05
N ASP A 435 18.92 -10.56 10.24
CA ASP A 435 19.89 -10.73 9.15
C ASP A 435 19.57 -11.98 8.32
N ALA A 436 19.29 -13.12 8.97
CA ALA A 436 18.89 -14.34 8.26
C ALA A 436 17.60 -14.15 7.44
N LEU A 437 16.61 -13.44 7.98
CA LEU A 437 15.36 -13.14 7.27
C LEU A 437 15.61 -12.23 6.05
N LEU A 438 16.39 -11.17 6.24
CA LEU A 438 16.72 -10.23 5.18
C LEU A 438 17.58 -10.87 4.08
N ARG A 439 18.54 -11.73 4.42
CA ARG A 439 19.31 -12.51 3.45
C ARG A 439 18.41 -13.44 2.63
N ALA A 440 17.48 -14.13 3.27
CA ALA A 440 16.51 -14.96 2.57
C ALA A 440 15.65 -14.16 1.58
N PHE A 441 15.25 -12.93 1.94
CA PHE A 441 14.54 -12.04 1.01
C PHE A 441 15.39 -11.65 -0.20
N VAL A 442 16.70 -11.42 -0.01
CA VAL A 442 17.64 -11.15 -1.11
C VAL A 442 17.80 -12.38 -2.02
N GLU A 443 18.07 -13.55 -1.45
CA GLU A 443 18.26 -14.80 -2.19
C GLU A 443 17.02 -15.19 -3.00
N GLN A 444 15.84 -14.96 -2.44
CA GLN A 444 14.55 -15.21 -3.09
C GLN A 444 14.11 -14.07 -4.02
N ARG A 445 14.96 -13.05 -4.26
CA ARG A 445 14.73 -11.90 -5.14
C ARG A 445 13.47 -11.08 -4.80
N ARG A 446 13.21 -10.92 -3.50
CA ARG A 446 12.04 -10.16 -2.98
C ARG A 446 12.32 -8.67 -2.79
N MET A 447 13.59 -8.26 -2.83
CA MET A 447 13.98 -6.85 -2.60
C MET A 447 13.94 -5.99 -3.86
N LYS A 448 14.02 -6.61 -5.05
CA LYS A 448 14.08 -5.90 -6.34
C LYS A 448 13.45 -6.72 -7.46
N ILE A 449 12.77 -6.08 -8.40
CA ILE A 449 12.15 -6.71 -9.58
C ILE A 449 13.22 -7.18 -10.58
N SER A 450 14.25 -6.36 -10.83
CA SER A 450 15.30 -6.67 -11.81
C SER A 450 16.68 -6.12 -11.41
N GLY A 451 17.73 -6.75 -11.94
CA GLY A 451 19.12 -6.38 -11.65
C GLY A 451 19.69 -6.98 -10.36
N SER A 452 20.90 -6.56 -10.00
CA SER A 452 21.53 -6.95 -8.74
C SER A 452 21.06 -6.04 -7.60
N TYR A 453 20.78 -6.64 -6.44
CA TYR A 453 20.42 -5.94 -5.23
C TYR A 453 21.67 -5.65 -4.38
N ARG A 454 21.83 -4.40 -3.97
CA ARG A 454 22.82 -3.99 -2.95
C ARG A 454 22.04 -3.61 -1.70
N PRO A 455 22.28 -4.26 -0.55
CA PRO A 455 21.58 -3.92 0.68
C PRO A 455 21.78 -2.44 1.07
N CYS A 456 20.67 -1.74 1.33
CA CYS A 456 20.66 -0.40 1.91
C CYS A 456 20.82 -0.42 3.44
N TYR A 457 21.19 -1.57 4.01
CA TYR A 457 21.27 -1.81 5.44
C TYR A 457 22.48 -2.69 5.79
N GLU A 458 22.91 -2.58 7.03
CA GLU A 458 23.90 -3.41 7.68
C GLU A 458 23.37 -3.79 9.08
N VAL A 459 23.19 -5.09 9.33
CA VAL A 459 22.75 -5.59 10.63
C VAL A 459 23.99 -5.86 11.49
N ILE A 460 24.04 -5.22 12.66
CA ILE A 460 25.14 -5.30 13.62
C ILE A 460 24.65 -6.13 14.81
N ALA A 461 25.21 -7.33 14.98
CA ALA A 461 24.81 -8.30 16.00
C ALA A 461 25.69 -8.27 17.26
#